data_AF-A0A482VXN1-F1
#
_entry.id   AF-A0A482VXN1-F1
#
_cell.length_a   1.000
_cell.length_b   1.000
_cell.length_c   1.000
_cell.angle_alpha   90.00
_cell.angle_beta   90.00
_cell.angle_gamma   90.00
#
_symmetry.space_group_name_H-M   'P 1'
#
loop_
_entity.id
_entity.type
_entity.pdbx_description
1 polymer ?
#
loop_
_entity_poly.entity_id
_entity_poly.type
_entity_poly.pdbx_seq_one_letter_code
_entity_poly.pdbx_strand_id
1 'polypeptide(L)'
;MAKLQSSPYSLSPLSVSSQRLLRSPHKATRKISRIPFKVLDAPELQDDFYLNLVDWSVQNVLSVGLGSCVYLWSACTSQVTRLCDLSADGNVVTSVAWSERGHLVAVGTHHGYVTVWDVAVNKQVNKLQGHSARVGALAWNGDVLSSGSRDRLILQRDTRTPPL
;
A
#
# COMPACT_ATOMS: atom_id res chain seq x y z
N MET A 1 24.50 15.08 43.87
CA MET A 1 24.20 13.85 44.64
C MET A 1 22.81 13.95 45.21
N ALA A 2 21.82 13.22 44.67
CA ALA A 2 20.43 13.27 45.14
C ALA A 2 20.25 12.34 46.34
N LYS A 3 19.75 12.88 47.46
CA LYS A 3 19.46 12.14 48.70
C LYS A 3 18.31 11.14 48.49
N LEU A 4 18.54 9.87 48.83
CA LEU A 4 17.51 8.85 48.96
C LEU A 4 16.58 9.21 50.13
N GLN A 5 15.31 9.53 49.84
CA GLN A 5 14.26 9.63 50.84
C GLN A 5 13.88 8.21 51.32
N SER A 6 14.50 7.74 52.41
CA SER A 6 14.02 6.59 53.16
C SER A 6 13.07 7.07 54.26
N SER A 7 11.84 6.56 54.29
CA SER A 7 10.93 6.85 55.39
C SER A 7 11.40 6.11 56.66
N PRO A 8 11.54 6.76 57.81
CA PRO A 8 12.14 6.18 59.03
C PRO A 8 11.34 5.04 59.67
N TYR A 9 10.14 4.75 59.18
CA TYR A 9 9.24 3.70 59.69
C TYR A 9 8.98 2.56 58.69
N SER A 10 9.74 2.48 57.59
CA SER A 10 9.54 1.40 56.61
C SER A 10 10.16 0.09 57.11
N LEU A 11 9.33 -0.88 57.47
CA LEU A 11 9.74 -2.24 57.84
C LEU A 11 10.17 -3.11 56.65
N SER A 12 10.01 -2.61 55.43
CA SER A 12 10.44 -3.36 54.25
C SER A 12 11.92 -3.12 53.95
N PRO A 13 12.68 -4.17 53.57
CA PRO A 13 14.06 -4.01 53.12
C PRO A 13 14.18 -3.36 51.72
N LEU A 14 13.05 -3.09 51.06
CA LEU A 14 13.00 -2.54 49.71
C LEU A 14 12.79 -1.02 49.74
N SER A 15 13.51 -0.31 48.88
CA SER A 15 13.27 1.11 48.64
C SER A 15 11.84 1.34 48.11
N VAL A 16 11.26 2.50 48.44
CA VAL A 16 9.94 2.94 47.97
C VAL A 16 9.84 2.87 46.44
N SER A 17 10.92 3.19 45.73
CA SER A 17 11.01 3.10 44.26
C SER A 17 10.85 1.66 43.76
N SER A 18 11.53 0.71 44.43
CA SER A 18 11.49 -0.72 44.10
C SER A 18 10.13 -1.32 44.44
N GLN A 19 9.51 -0.91 45.56
CA GLN A 19 8.15 -1.32 45.89
C GLN A 19 7.14 -0.82 44.86
N ARG A 20 7.28 0.43 44.39
CA ARG A 20 6.41 1.01 43.37
C ARG A 20 6.54 0.26 42.04
N LEU A 21 7.75 -0.12 41.65
CA LEU A 21 8.00 -0.92 40.45
C LEU A 21 7.40 -2.33 40.56
N LEU A 22 7.62 -3.03 41.68
CA LEU A 22 7.12 -4.38 41.89
C LEU A 22 5.59 -4.47 42.04
N ARG A 23 4.97 -3.41 42.59
CA ARG A 23 3.51 -3.30 42.71
C ARG A 23 2.85 -2.69 41.47
N SER A 24 3.64 -2.10 40.56
CA SER A 24 3.10 -1.60 39.30
C SER A 24 2.68 -2.78 38.43
N PRO A 25 1.47 -2.78 37.86
CA PRO A 25 1.06 -3.82 36.94
C PRO A 25 2.04 -3.83 35.77
N HIS A 26 2.72 -4.96 35.57
CA HIS A 26 3.57 -5.14 34.41
C HIS A 26 2.67 -5.04 33.18
N LYS A 27 2.93 -4.09 32.28
CA LYS A 27 2.19 -4.00 31.01
C LYS A 27 2.37 -5.32 30.29
N ALA A 28 1.28 -6.06 30.12
CA ALA A 28 1.29 -7.28 29.32
C ALA A 28 1.81 -6.94 27.92
N THR A 29 2.84 -7.64 27.48
CA THR A 29 3.36 -7.44 26.12
C THR A 29 2.31 -7.96 25.13
N ARG A 30 1.97 -7.14 24.14
CA ARG A 30 1.02 -7.53 23.11
C ARG A 30 1.58 -8.74 22.36
N LYS A 31 0.83 -9.84 22.35
CA LYS A 31 1.17 -11.01 21.53
C LYS A 31 0.78 -10.73 20.07
N ILE A 32 1.73 -10.89 19.15
CA ILE A 32 1.53 -10.76 17.70
C ILE A 32 1.75 -12.15 17.10
N SER A 33 0.77 -12.63 16.33
CA SER A 33 0.90 -13.91 15.61
C SER A 33 2.07 -13.86 14.65
N ARG A 34 2.84 -14.94 14.58
CA ARG A 34 3.91 -15.11 13.57
C ARG A 34 3.43 -15.80 12.30
N ILE A 35 2.21 -16.31 12.33
CA ILE A 35 1.60 -17.05 11.22
C ILE A 35 0.63 -16.11 10.51
N PRO A 36 0.67 -16.01 9.16
CA PRO A 36 -0.27 -15.20 8.41
C PRO A 36 -1.69 -15.70 8.64
N PHE A 37 -2.64 -14.77 8.73
CA PHE A 37 -4.05 -15.12 8.86
C PHE A 37 -4.64 -15.71 7.58
N LYS A 38 -4.19 -15.22 6.42
CA LYS A 38 -4.65 -15.64 5.10
C LYS A 38 -3.51 -15.53 4.09
N VAL A 39 -3.44 -16.50 3.17
CA VAL A 39 -2.50 -16.53 2.06
C VAL A 39 -3.33 -16.63 0.78
N LEU A 40 -3.02 -15.78 -0.19
CA LEU A 40 -3.61 -15.78 -1.52
C LEU A 40 -2.53 -16.15 -2.53
N ASP A 41 -2.89 -16.93 -3.54
CA ASP A 41 -1.97 -17.25 -4.63
C ASP A 41 -1.75 -16.02 -5.51
N ALA A 42 -0.49 -15.81 -5.90
CA ALA A 42 -0.06 -14.72 -6.77
C ALA A 42 0.78 -15.29 -7.93
N PRO A 43 0.16 -16.06 -8.85
CA PRO A 43 0.87 -16.60 -9.99
C PRO A 43 1.39 -15.46 -10.87
N GLU A 44 2.59 -15.62 -11.43
CA GLU A 44 3.21 -14.63 -12.34
C GLU A 44 3.45 -13.24 -11.72
N LEU A 45 3.42 -13.14 -10.39
CA LEU A 45 3.92 -11.95 -9.69
C LEU A 45 5.40 -11.78 -10.01
N GLN A 46 5.75 -10.62 -10.58
CA GLN A 46 7.11 -10.36 -11.01
C GLN A 46 8.03 -10.11 -9.81
N ASP A 47 9.17 -10.79 -9.78
CA ASP A 47 10.25 -10.56 -8.81
C ASP A 47 11.19 -9.48 -9.34
N ASP A 48 10.74 -8.22 -9.26
CA ASP A 48 11.54 -7.04 -9.62
C ASP A 48 11.37 -5.97 -8.54
N PHE A 49 12.48 -5.64 -7.89
CA PHE A 49 12.58 -4.69 -6.79
C PHE A 49 12.02 -3.30 -7.12
N TYR A 50 12.01 -2.91 -8.40
CA TYR A 50 11.59 -1.58 -8.84
C TYR A 50 10.09 -1.46 -9.12
N LEU A 51 9.31 -2.51 -8.90
CA LEU A 51 7.88 -2.54 -9.18
C LEU A 51 7.06 -2.40 -7.90
N ASN A 52 5.94 -1.69 -7.99
CA ASN A 52 4.99 -1.50 -6.89
C ASN A 52 3.65 -2.16 -7.24
N LEU A 53 3.60 -3.49 -7.16
CA LEU A 53 2.54 -4.31 -7.75
C LEU A 53 1.33 -4.55 -6.85
N VAL A 54 1.34 -4.10 -5.60
CA VAL A 54 0.27 -4.36 -4.63
C VAL A 54 -0.13 -3.06 -3.95
N ASP A 55 -1.44 -2.81 -3.86
CA ASP A 55 -1.99 -1.73 -3.07
C ASP A 55 -3.37 -2.08 -2.51
N TRP A 56 -3.74 -1.53 -1.36
CA TRP A 56 -4.98 -1.85 -0.65
C TRP A 56 -5.83 -0.61 -0.44
N SER A 57 -7.04 -0.63 -1.00
CA SER A 57 -7.97 0.50 -0.95
C SER A 57 -8.62 0.69 0.42
N VAL A 58 -9.09 1.92 0.65
CA VAL A 58 -9.95 2.28 1.78
C VAL A 58 -11.30 1.55 1.79
N GLN A 59 -11.72 1.00 0.65
CA GLN A 59 -12.93 0.19 0.50
C GLN A 59 -12.69 -1.29 0.80
N ASN A 60 -11.51 -1.63 1.35
CA ASN A 60 -11.11 -2.98 1.70
C ASN A 60 -10.98 -3.92 0.48
N VAL A 61 -10.51 -3.37 -0.64
CA VAL A 61 -10.21 -4.11 -1.87
C VAL A 61 -8.70 -4.06 -2.13
N LEU A 62 -8.08 -5.22 -2.26
CA LEU A 62 -6.68 -5.36 -2.63
C LEU A 62 -6.57 -5.38 -4.16
N SER A 63 -5.67 -4.57 -4.72
CA SER A 63 -5.26 -4.67 -6.12
C SER A 63 -3.88 -5.31 -6.22
N VAL A 64 -3.71 -6.26 -7.12
CA VAL A 64 -2.43 -6.91 -7.41
C VAL A 64 -2.18 -7.00 -8.92
N GLY A 65 -0.98 -6.57 -9.34
CA GLY A 65 -0.49 -6.75 -10.71
C GLY A 65 0.22 -8.09 -10.87
N LEU A 66 -0.32 -8.95 -11.72
CA LEU A 66 0.23 -10.28 -12.06
C LEU A 66 0.51 -10.32 -13.56
N GLY A 67 1.78 -10.26 -13.95
CA GLY A 67 2.18 -10.14 -15.36
C GLY A 67 1.54 -8.94 -16.07
N SER A 68 0.72 -9.20 -17.09
CA SER A 68 0.00 -8.18 -17.85
C SER A 68 -1.36 -7.79 -17.26
N CYS A 69 -1.80 -8.46 -16.19
CA CYS A 69 -3.14 -8.33 -15.64
C CYS A 69 -3.13 -7.64 -14.27
N VAL A 70 -4.20 -6.91 -13.95
CA VAL A 70 -4.48 -6.47 -12.58
C VAL A 70 -5.72 -7.18 -12.06
N TYR A 71 -5.60 -7.77 -10.89
CA TYR A 71 -6.69 -8.44 -10.17
C TYR A 71 -7.08 -7.65 -8.94
N LEU A 72 -8.38 -7.63 -8.66
CA LEU A 72 -8.96 -7.08 -7.45
C LEU A 72 -9.49 -8.21 -6.59
N TRP A 73 -9.19 -8.15 -5.30
CA TRP A 73 -9.71 -9.07 -4.30
C TRP A 73 -10.41 -8.29 -3.19
N SER A 74 -11.69 -8.57 -2.97
CA SER A 74 -12.45 -7.95 -1.87
C SER A 74 -12.20 -8.71 -0.58
N ALA A 75 -11.67 -8.03 0.44
CA ALA A 75 -11.44 -8.66 1.74
C ALA A 75 -12.75 -8.92 2.52
N CYS A 76 -13.84 -8.22 2.18
CA CYS A 76 -15.16 -8.43 2.77
C CYS A 76 -15.87 -9.67 2.19
N THR A 77 -15.83 -9.86 0.87
CA THR A 77 -16.60 -10.92 0.19
C THR A 77 -15.75 -12.08 -0.30
N SER A 78 -14.41 -11.96 -0.24
CA SER A 78 -13.45 -12.89 -0.85
C SER A 78 -13.60 -13.08 -2.36
N GLN A 79 -14.35 -12.22 -3.06
CA GLN A 79 -14.49 -12.28 -4.51
C GLN A 79 -13.25 -11.73 -5.22
N VAL A 80 -12.92 -12.33 -6.36
CA VAL A 80 -11.82 -11.92 -7.23
C VAL A 80 -12.38 -11.47 -8.57
N THR A 81 -11.93 -10.33 -9.06
CA THR A 81 -12.25 -9.84 -10.41
C THR A 81 -10.98 -9.39 -11.13
N ARG A 82 -10.94 -9.57 -12.45
CA ARG A 82 -9.85 -9.02 -13.28
C ARG A 82 -10.25 -7.62 -13.75
N LEU A 83 -9.46 -6.62 -13.37
CA LEU A 83 -9.70 -5.21 -13.69
C LEU A 83 -9.25 -4.89 -15.12
N CYS A 84 -8.01 -5.25 -15.46
CA CYS A 84 -7.44 -4.97 -16.77
C CYS A 84 -6.53 -6.10 -17.25
N ASP A 85 -6.34 -6.16 -18.58
CA ASP A 85 -5.45 -7.07 -19.27
C ASP A 85 -4.69 -6.29 -20.35
N LEU A 86 -3.37 -6.17 -20.18
CA LEU A 86 -2.48 -5.44 -21.08
C LEU A 86 -1.75 -6.37 -22.07
N SER A 87 -2.14 -7.65 -22.14
CA SER A 87 -1.50 -8.64 -23.03
C SER A 87 -1.63 -8.27 -24.51
N ALA A 88 -2.72 -7.61 -24.91
CA ALA A 88 -2.93 -7.14 -26.28
C ALA A 88 -1.84 -6.15 -26.73
N ASP A 89 -1.31 -5.35 -25.80
CA ASP A 89 -0.24 -4.38 -26.04
C ASP A 89 1.17 -5.00 -25.83
N GLY A 90 1.26 -6.30 -25.48
CA GLY A 90 2.51 -6.95 -25.07
C GLY A 90 3.15 -6.32 -23.83
N ASN A 91 2.35 -5.65 -23.00
CA ASN A 91 2.83 -4.80 -21.92
C ASN A 91 2.60 -5.44 -20.55
N VAL A 92 3.40 -5.04 -19.57
CA VAL A 92 3.42 -5.61 -18.23
C VAL A 92 3.08 -4.52 -17.22
N VAL A 93 2.36 -4.89 -16.16
CA VAL A 93 2.05 -4.01 -15.04
C VAL A 93 3.32 -3.76 -14.24
N THR A 94 3.62 -2.49 -13.97
CA THR A 94 4.82 -2.09 -13.21
C THR A 94 4.49 -1.36 -11.93
N SER A 95 3.30 -0.77 -11.82
CA SER A 95 2.80 -0.23 -10.56
C SER A 95 1.28 -0.20 -10.51
N VAL A 96 0.72 -0.28 -9.31
CA VAL A 96 -0.71 -0.05 -9.03
C VAL A 96 -0.84 0.92 -7.86
N ALA A 97 -1.83 1.81 -7.91
CA ALA A 97 -2.14 2.71 -6.79
C ALA A 97 -3.61 3.10 -6.76
N TRP A 98 -4.23 3.00 -5.58
CA TRP A 98 -5.59 3.45 -5.32
C TRP A 98 -5.66 4.95 -5.11
N SER A 99 -6.69 5.56 -5.68
CA SER A 99 -7.12 6.91 -5.29
C SER A 99 -7.52 6.95 -3.82
N GLU A 100 -7.40 8.11 -3.17
CA GLU A 100 -7.73 8.28 -1.75
C GLU A 100 -9.18 7.88 -1.41
N ARG A 101 -10.10 8.09 -2.35
CA ARG A 101 -11.52 7.71 -2.20
C ARG A 101 -11.79 6.23 -2.52
N GLY A 102 -10.80 5.50 -3.05
CA GLY A 102 -10.90 4.07 -3.38
C GLY A 102 -11.75 3.74 -4.61
N HIS A 103 -12.17 4.72 -5.40
CA HIS A 103 -13.00 4.53 -6.60
C HIS A 103 -12.20 4.29 -7.89
N LEU A 104 -11.01 4.88 -7.96
CA LEU A 104 -10.09 4.74 -9.08
C LEU A 104 -8.84 3.95 -8.70
N VAL A 105 -8.36 3.18 -9.67
CA VAL A 105 -7.05 2.51 -9.65
C VAL A 105 -6.21 3.06 -10.79
N ALA A 106 -5.02 3.58 -10.47
CA ALA A 106 -3.99 3.87 -11.45
C ALA A 106 -3.12 2.62 -11.67
N VAL A 107 -2.81 2.33 -12.93
CA VAL A 107 -1.97 1.21 -13.35
C VAL A 107 -0.85 1.75 -14.23
N GLY A 108 0.38 1.72 -13.72
CA GLY A 108 1.58 2.08 -14.46
C GLY A 108 2.11 0.88 -15.24
N THR A 109 2.67 1.14 -16.41
CA THR A 109 3.06 0.08 -17.35
C THR A 109 4.52 0.15 -17.75
N HIS A 110 5.03 -0.97 -18.30
CA HIS A 110 6.40 -1.06 -18.78
C HIS A 110 6.69 -0.11 -19.95
N HIS A 111 5.72 0.14 -20.82
CA HIS A 111 5.84 1.06 -21.96
C HIS A 111 5.66 2.55 -21.60
N GLY A 112 5.59 2.90 -20.31
CA GLY A 112 5.62 4.31 -19.88
C GLY A 112 4.28 5.04 -19.90
N TYR A 113 3.19 4.40 -20.31
CA TYR A 113 1.87 4.96 -20.11
C TYR A 113 1.27 4.51 -18.76
N VAL A 114 0.37 5.33 -18.24
CA VAL A 114 -0.44 5.03 -17.05
C VAL A 114 -1.90 4.96 -17.46
N THR A 115 -2.62 3.94 -17.04
CA THR A 115 -4.08 3.87 -17.22
C THR A 115 -4.77 4.12 -15.90
N VAL A 116 -5.93 4.78 -15.93
CA VAL A 116 -6.77 4.98 -14.75
C VAL A 116 -8.09 4.25 -15.01
N TRP A 117 -8.51 3.46 -14.04
CA TRP A 117 -9.68 2.59 -14.12
C TRP A 117 -10.68 2.97 -13.03
N ASP A 118 -11.95 3.07 -13.41
CA ASP A 118 -13.07 3.13 -12.49
C ASP A 118 -13.48 1.70 -12.12
N VAL A 119 -13.40 1.37 -10.83
CA VAL A 119 -13.67 0.03 -10.30
C VAL A 119 -15.16 -0.28 -10.22
N ALA A 120 -16.01 0.73 -10.01
CA ALA A 120 -17.45 0.53 -9.93
C ALA A 120 -18.04 0.14 -11.30
N VAL A 121 -17.52 0.76 -12.36
CA VAL A 121 -17.97 0.48 -13.74
C VAL A 121 -17.11 -0.57 -14.44
N ASN A 122 -15.94 -0.90 -13.87
CA ASN A 122 -14.92 -1.79 -14.44
C ASN A 122 -14.47 -1.34 -15.83
N LYS A 123 -14.14 -0.04 -15.97
CA LYS A 123 -13.75 0.57 -17.25
C LYS A 123 -12.57 1.49 -17.11
N GLN A 124 -11.74 1.54 -18.14
CA GLN A 124 -10.68 2.53 -18.26
C GLN A 124 -11.29 3.91 -18.50
N VAL A 125 -10.97 4.88 -17.65
CA VAL A 125 -11.43 6.27 -17.77
C VAL A 125 -10.37 7.17 -18.41
N ASN A 126 -9.09 6.90 -18.19
CA ASN A 126 -7.99 7.68 -18.79
C ASN A 126 -6.82 6.79 -19.23
N LYS A 127 -6.11 7.24 -20.28
CA LYS A 127 -4.80 6.73 -20.69
C LYS A 127 -3.82 7.90 -20.79
N LEU A 128 -2.89 7.94 -19.85
CA LEU A 128 -1.95 9.05 -19.65
C LEU A 128 -0.59 8.66 -20.26
N GLN A 129 -0.23 9.31 -21.36
CA GLN A 129 1.05 9.10 -22.06
C GLN A 129 2.07 10.19 -21.72
N GLY A 130 3.35 9.89 -21.83
CA GLY A 130 4.41 10.92 -21.76
C GLY A 130 5.75 10.44 -21.18
N HIS A 131 5.77 9.36 -20.39
CA HIS A 131 7.06 8.76 -20.01
C HIS A 131 7.64 7.96 -21.17
N SER A 132 8.96 7.98 -21.29
CA SER A 132 9.71 7.21 -22.30
C SER A 132 10.15 5.83 -21.81
N ALA A 133 9.94 5.53 -20.52
CA ALA A 133 10.28 4.26 -19.91
C ALA A 133 9.23 3.86 -18.84
N ARG A 134 9.37 2.64 -18.30
CA ARG A 134 8.43 2.04 -17.34
C ARG A 134 8.09 2.94 -16.15
N VAL A 135 6.81 2.92 -15.75
CA VAL A 135 6.30 3.65 -14.58
C VAL A 135 6.28 2.73 -13.35
N GLY A 136 7.33 2.81 -12.54
CA GLY A 136 7.51 1.93 -11.37
C GLY A 136 6.85 2.46 -10.09
N ALA A 137 6.49 3.74 -10.02
CA ALA A 137 5.91 4.35 -8.82
C ALA A 137 4.72 5.25 -9.17
N LEU A 138 3.68 5.20 -8.33
CA LEU A 138 2.47 6.00 -8.44
C LEU A 138 2.07 6.52 -7.06
N ALA A 139 1.58 7.75 -7.00
CA ALA A 139 1.03 8.33 -5.78
C ALA A 139 -0.12 9.30 -6.12
N TRP A 140 -1.22 9.17 -5.39
CA TRP A 140 -2.37 10.06 -5.51
C TRP A 140 -2.30 11.18 -4.48
N ASN A 141 -2.80 12.36 -4.88
CA ASN A 141 -3.09 13.49 -3.99
C ASN A 141 -4.41 14.12 -4.46
N GLY A 142 -5.52 13.73 -3.83
CA GLY A 142 -6.87 14.02 -4.32
C GLY A 142 -7.08 13.54 -5.76
N ASP A 143 -7.27 14.49 -6.69
CA ASP A 143 -7.51 14.24 -8.12
C ASP A 143 -6.21 14.27 -8.98
N VAL A 144 -5.07 14.56 -8.35
CA VAL A 144 -3.75 14.63 -9.01
C VAL A 144 -3.02 13.30 -8.83
N LEU A 145 -2.60 12.72 -9.95
CA LEU A 145 -1.77 11.52 -9.99
C LEU A 145 -0.32 11.90 -10.31
N SER A 146 0.60 11.51 -9.43
CA SER A 146 2.04 11.60 -9.66
C SER A 146 2.58 10.25 -10.12
N SER A 147 3.30 10.22 -11.24
CA SER A 147 3.92 9.01 -11.78
C SER A 147 5.44 9.16 -11.87
N GLY A 148 6.17 8.21 -11.28
CA GLY A 148 7.63 8.12 -11.32
C GLY A 148 8.08 7.02 -12.28
N SER A 149 8.99 7.37 -13.19
CA SER A 149 9.47 6.46 -14.24
C SER A 149 10.99 6.24 -14.21
N ARG A 150 11.41 5.15 -14.84
CA ARG A 150 12.82 4.84 -15.11
C ARG A 150 13.49 5.88 -16.02
N ASP A 151 12.73 6.74 -16.70
CA ASP A 151 13.26 7.90 -17.44
C ASP A 151 13.79 9.02 -16.54
N ARG A 152 13.71 8.83 -15.20
CA ARG A 152 14.14 9.77 -14.15
C ARG A 152 13.26 11.01 -14.04
N LEU A 153 12.08 11.00 -14.64
CA LEU A 153 11.09 12.06 -14.53
C LEU A 153 9.95 11.66 -13.61
N ILE A 154 9.36 12.69 -13.00
CA ILE A 154 8.09 12.61 -12.28
C ILE A 154 7.11 13.49 -13.02
N LEU A 155 5.97 12.92 -13.43
CA LEU A 155 4.90 13.66 -14.08
C LEU A 155 3.72 13.77 -13.12
N GLN A 156 3.17 14.99 -13.01
CA GLN A 156 1.94 15.25 -12.26
C GLN A 156 0.80 15.50 -13.24
N ARG A 157 -0.34 14.85 -13.00
CA ARG A 157 -1.47 14.86 -13.93
C ARG A 157 -2.77 15.03 -13.16
N ASP A 158 -3.52 16.08 -13.48
CA ASP A 158 -4.91 16.18 -13.03
C ASP A 158 -5.75 15.22 -13.87
N THR A 159 -6.41 14.28 -13.19
CA THR A 159 -7.21 13.24 -13.86
C THR A 159 -8.55 13.74 -14.40
N ARG A 160 -8.95 14.97 -14.04
CA ARG A 160 -10.19 15.61 -14.51
C ARG A 160 -9.99 16.42 -15.78
N THR A 161 -8.75 16.82 -16.06
CA THR A 161 -8.45 17.57 -17.29
C THR A 161 -8.40 16.61 -18.48
N PRO A 162 -8.99 16.99 -19.63
CA PRO A 162 -8.87 16.18 -20.83
C PRO A 162 -7.40 16.06 -21.27
N PRO A 163 -7.02 14.96 -21.95
CA PRO A 163 -5.70 14.87 -22.58
C PRO A 163 -5.55 15.99 -23.62
N LEU A 164 -4.40 16.67 -23.60
CA LEU A 164 -4.00 17.66 -24.60
C LEU A 164 -3.80 17.02 -25.98
#